data_AF-C9WLW1-F1
#
_entry.id   AF-C9WLW1-F1
#
_cell.length_a   1.000
_cell.length_b   1.000
_cell.length_c   1.000
_cell.angle_alpha   90.00
_cell.angle_beta   90.00
_cell.angle_gamma   90.00
#
_symmetry.space_group_name_H-M   'P 1'
#
loop_
_entity.id
_entity.type
_entity.pdbx_description
1 polymer ?
#
loop_
_entity_poly.entity_id
_entity_poly.type
_entity_poly.pdbx_seq_one_letter_code
_entity_poly.pdbx_strand_id
1 'polypeptide(L)'
;MRIRTLALAALLLPLTAFSLAADEDGEEAEREGGRAAMVVTHAATKAECSACHIAYPAGFLPVRSWRAIMTTLEDHFGEDASLDETTRADIEAYLVANAPDASGGRPLRGVDPSATPLRITELAWFTREHSREVS
;
A
#
# COMPACT_ATOMS: atom_id res chain seq x y z
N MET A 1 16.75 -77.95 -0.22
CA MET A 1 15.54 -77.17 0.13
C MET A 1 14.73 -77.00 -1.14
N ARG A 2 13.43 -77.38 -1.12
CA ARG A 2 12.59 -77.62 -2.30
C ARG A 2 11.86 -76.36 -2.79
N ILE A 3 11.51 -76.42 -4.07
CA ILE A 3 11.06 -75.41 -5.02
C ILE A 3 9.56 -75.03 -4.84
N ARG A 4 9.20 -73.83 -5.34
CA ARG A 4 7.93 -73.40 -5.99
C ARG A 4 6.90 -72.65 -5.14
N THR A 5 6.70 -71.38 -5.47
CA THR A 5 5.41 -70.91 -6.05
C THR A 5 5.68 -69.76 -7.02
N LEU A 6 5.17 -69.95 -8.23
CA LEU A 6 4.99 -68.95 -9.29
C LEU A 6 3.55 -68.43 -9.17
N ALA A 7 3.36 -67.12 -9.26
CA ALA A 7 2.09 -66.49 -9.64
C ALA A 7 2.46 -65.22 -10.44
N LEU A 8 2.61 -65.34 -11.75
CA LEU A 8 1.58 -65.21 -12.80
C LEU A 8 1.13 -63.75 -13.01
N ALA A 9 1.73 -63.17 -14.05
CA ALA A 9 1.25 -62.16 -14.98
C ALA A 9 0.01 -61.32 -14.62
N ALA A 10 0.21 -59.99 -14.60
CA ALA A 10 -0.79 -59.05 -15.06
C ALA A 10 -0.11 -58.02 -15.98
N LEU A 11 -0.06 -58.39 -17.27
CA LEU A 11 0.05 -57.45 -18.38
C LEU A 11 -1.24 -56.62 -18.38
N LEU A 12 -1.13 -55.29 -18.46
CA LEU A 12 -2.05 -54.40 -19.20
C LEU A 12 -1.48 -52.97 -19.16
N LEU A 13 -0.71 -52.64 -20.19
CA LEU A 13 -0.47 -51.27 -20.62
C LEU A 13 -1.69 -50.78 -21.42
N PRO A 14 -2.24 -49.60 -21.09
CA PRO A 14 -2.67 -48.68 -22.12
C PRO A 14 -1.75 -47.47 -22.10
N LEU A 15 -0.99 -47.38 -23.19
CA LEU A 15 -0.40 -46.17 -23.73
C LEU A 15 -1.50 -45.11 -23.88
N THR A 16 -1.53 -44.11 -23.01
CA THR A 16 -2.27 -42.87 -23.29
C THR A 16 -1.27 -41.73 -23.29
N ALA A 17 -0.97 -41.26 -24.49
CA ALA A 17 -0.31 -40.00 -24.73
C ALA A 17 -1.23 -38.91 -24.17
N PHE A 18 -0.96 -38.43 -22.95
CA PHE A 18 -1.57 -37.19 -22.48
C PHE A 18 -0.71 -36.05 -22.99
N SER A 19 -1.34 -35.25 -23.84
CA SER A 19 -0.79 -34.12 -24.56
C SER A 19 0.12 -33.24 -23.71
N LEU A 20 1.22 -32.83 -24.34
CA LEU A 20 1.94 -31.61 -24.04
C LEU A 20 0.96 -30.43 -24.13
N ALA A 21 0.36 -30.05 -23.01
CA ALA A 21 -0.06 -28.68 -22.80
C ALA A 21 1.04 -28.06 -21.95
N ALA A 22 1.82 -27.18 -22.58
CA ALA A 22 2.54 -26.16 -21.84
C ALA A 22 1.48 -25.37 -21.07
N ASP A 23 1.35 -25.62 -19.77
CA ASP A 23 0.87 -24.59 -18.88
C ASP A 23 2.07 -23.63 -18.81
N GLU A 24 2.04 -22.58 -19.63
CA GLU A 24 2.75 -21.36 -19.29
C GLU A 24 1.93 -20.75 -18.16
N ASP A 25 2.22 -21.20 -16.95
CA ASP A 25 1.84 -20.57 -15.71
C ASP A 25 2.41 -19.15 -15.72
N GLY A 26 1.64 -18.25 -16.32
CA GLY A 26 1.88 -16.83 -16.26
C GLY A 26 1.85 -16.41 -14.80
N GLU A 27 3.03 -16.22 -14.23
CA GLU A 27 3.21 -15.39 -13.05
C GLU A 27 2.65 -14.00 -13.39
N GLU A 28 1.39 -13.78 -13.03
CA GLU A 28 0.84 -12.45 -12.87
C GLU A 28 1.70 -11.79 -11.79
N ALA A 29 2.72 -11.04 -12.22
CA ALA A 29 3.48 -10.18 -11.35
C ALA A 29 2.48 -9.25 -10.65
N GLU A 30 2.12 -9.60 -9.41
CA GLU A 30 1.41 -8.70 -8.51
C GLU A 30 2.21 -7.40 -8.52
N ARG A 31 1.57 -6.31 -8.92
CA ARG A 31 2.15 -4.97 -8.84
C ARG A 31 2.34 -4.65 -7.36
N GLU A 32 3.44 -5.11 -6.80
CA GLU A 32 3.82 -4.98 -5.39
C GLU A 32 3.87 -3.51 -4.95
N GLY A 33 4.00 -2.58 -5.90
CA GLY A 33 3.95 -1.14 -5.66
C GLY A 33 2.55 -0.55 -5.43
N GLY A 34 1.45 -1.28 -5.70
CA GLY A 34 0.09 -0.74 -5.59
C GLY A 34 -0.52 -0.83 -4.19
N ARG A 35 -0.25 -1.92 -3.46
CA ARG A 35 -0.81 -2.17 -2.11
C ARG A 35 0.08 -1.61 -1.00
N ALA A 36 1.40 -1.62 -1.17
CA ALA A 36 2.34 -1.10 -0.18
C ALA A 36 2.18 0.41 0.07
N ALA A 37 1.71 1.18 -0.91
CA ALA A 37 1.49 2.63 -0.80
C ALA A 37 0.29 3.01 0.09
N MET A 38 -0.54 2.05 0.50
CA MET A 38 -1.84 2.29 1.14
C MET A 38 -1.88 1.89 2.62
N VAL A 39 -0.75 1.51 3.23
CA VAL A 39 -0.68 1.10 4.64
C VAL A 39 0.48 1.82 5.33
N VAL A 40 0.22 2.39 6.51
CA VAL A 40 1.27 2.99 7.34
C VAL A 40 2.02 1.89 8.10
N THR A 41 3.28 1.69 7.73
CA THR A 41 4.15 0.65 8.31
C THR A 41 5.19 1.22 9.28
N HIS A 42 5.43 2.54 9.24
CA HIS A 42 6.36 3.20 10.16
C HIS A 42 5.81 3.23 11.58
N ALA A 43 6.59 2.76 12.55
CA ALA A 43 6.12 2.50 13.90
C ALA A 43 5.64 3.78 14.61
N ALA A 44 6.46 4.85 14.59
CA ALA A 44 6.11 6.12 15.24
C ALA A 44 4.89 6.77 14.57
N THR A 45 4.85 6.81 13.23
CA THR A 45 3.69 7.37 12.50
C THR A 45 2.42 6.56 12.77
N LYS A 46 2.52 5.24 12.83
CA LYS A 46 1.37 4.39 13.16
C LYS A 46 0.90 4.63 14.59
N ALA A 47 1.80 4.74 15.56
CA ALA A 47 1.44 4.98 16.96
C ALA A 47 0.82 6.37 17.16
N GLU A 48 1.55 7.42 16.81
CA GLU A 48 1.16 8.80 17.11
C GLU A 48 0.00 9.28 16.22
N CYS A 49 0.07 9.03 14.91
CA CYS A 49 -0.97 9.47 13.98
C CYS A 49 -2.22 8.56 13.95
N SER A 50 -2.31 7.59 14.87
CA SER A 50 -3.54 6.81 15.11
C SER A 50 -4.22 7.04 16.46
N ALA A 51 -3.74 8.00 17.26
CA ALA A 51 -4.33 8.32 18.54
C ALA A 51 -5.78 8.86 18.44
N CYS A 52 -6.10 9.59 17.36
CA CYS A 52 -7.40 10.26 17.19
C CYS A 52 -8.17 9.80 15.94
N HIS A 53 -7.48 9.38 14.88
CA HIS A 53 -8.08 8.93 13.62
C HIS A 53 -7.27 7.76 13.05
N ILE A 54 -7.62 7.24 11.88
CA ILE A 54 -6.77 6.24 11.22
C ILE A 54 -5.42 6.86 10.84
N ALA A 55 -4.32 6.11 10.91
CA ALA A 55 -3.05 6.59 10.35
C ALA A 55 -3.17 6.64 8.83
N TYR A 56 -3.28 7.85 8.28
CA TYR A 56 -3.45 8.05 6.83
C TYR A 56 -2.16 7.70 6.07
N PRO A 57 -2.24 6.91 4.98
CA PRO A 57 -1.10 6.60 4.13
C PRO A 57 -0.42 7.84 3.55
N ALA A 58 0.92 7.86 3.57
CA ALA A 58 1.73 8.97 3.06
C ALA A 58 1.43 9.30 1.58
N GLY A 59 1.03 8.29 0.80
CA GLY A 59 0.68 8.44 -0.63
C GLY A 59 -0.54 9.34 -0.91
N PHE A 60 -1.30 9.74 0.11
CA PHE A 60 -2.53 10.50 -0.07
C PHE A 60 -2.38 12.01 -0.17
N LEU A 61 -1.25 12.57 0.27
CA LEU A 61 -0.97 14.00 0.21
C LEU A 61 0.44 14.26 -0.35
N PRO A 62 0.66 15.40 -1.01
CA PRO A 62 1.98 15.75 -1.52
C PRO A 62 2.92 16.15 -0.36
N VAL A 63 4.23 16.12 -0.62
CA VAL A 63 5.30 16.49 0.32
C VAL A 63 4.99 17.80 1.05
N ARG A 64 4.58 18.84 0.30
CA ARG A 64 4.31 20.17 0.87
C ARG A 64 3.16 20.18 1.88
N SER A 65 2.16 19.32 1.69
CA SER A 65 1.03 19.20 2.60
C SER A 65 1.45 18.51 3.89
N TRP A 66 2.21 17.42 3.80
CA TRP A 66 2.74 16.75 5.00
C TRP A 66 3.65 17.66 5.81
N ARG A 67 4.54 18.41 5.16
CA ARG A 67 5.37 19.42 5.85
C ARG A 67 4.52 20.43 6.59
N ALA A 68 3.53 21.04 5.90
CA ALA A 68 2.66 22.03 6.52
C ALA A 68 1.94 21.49 7.77
N ILE A 69 1.39 20.27 7.68
CA ILE A 69 0.73 19.59 8.81
C ILE A 69 1.72 19.38 9.95
N MET A 70 2.90 18.80 9.67
CA MET A 70 3.88 18.44 10.70
C MET A 70 4.57 19.66 11.36
N THR A 71 4.47 20.85 10.77
CA THR A 71 4.97 22.10 11.35
C THR A 71 3.91 22.90 12.12
N THR A 72 2.66 22.42 12.18
CA THR A 72 1.53 23.13 12.82
C THR A 72 0.67 22.19 13.67
N LEU A 73 1.30 21.20 14.32
CA LEU A 73 0.59 20.17 15.08
C LEU A 73 -0.13 20.72 16.32
N GLU A 74 0.30 21.84 16.88
CA GLU A 74 -0.37 22.55 17.96
C GLU A 74 -1.74 23.14 17.54
N ASP A 75 -1.99 23.28 16.23
CA ASP A 75 -3.27 23.70 15.63
C ASP A 75 -3.76 22.64 14.63
N HIS A 76 -3.85 21.39 15.10
CA HIS A 76 -4.22 20.24 14.28
C HIS A 76 -5.73 20.06 14.22
N PHE A 77 -6.38 20.93 13.44
CA PHE A 77 -7.82 20.84 13.14
C PHE A 77 -8.74 20.94 14.38
N GLY A 78 -8.34 21.77 15.35
CA GLY A 78 -9.07 21.99 16.60
C GLY A 78 -8.54 21.19 17.79
N GLU A 79 -7.52 20.37 17.59
CA GLU A 79 -6.82 19.63 18.63
C GLU A 79 -5.33 20.04 18.67
N ASP A 80 -4.69 19.90 19.83
CA ASP A 80 -3.24 19.99 19.96
C ASP A 80 -2.66 18.57 19.82
N ALA A 81 -2.04 18.31 18.68
CA ALA A 81 -1.37 17.05 18.35
C ALA A 81 0.16 17.18 18.43
N SER A 82 0.67 18.15 19.21
CA SER A 82 2.11 18.38 19.35
C SER A 82 2.85 17.14 19.87
N LEU A 83 4.05 16.94 19.34
CA LEU A 83 4.96 15.85 19.69
C LEU A 83 6.31 16.45 20.08
N ASP A 84 7.15 15.69 20.78
CA ASP A 84 8.54 16.09 20.95
C ASP A 84 9.24 16.17 19.58
N GLU A 85 10.23 17.06 19.45
CA GLU A 85 10.86 17.35 18.17
C GLU A 85 11.50 16.13 17.51
N THR A 86 12.00 15.18 18.30
CA THR A 86 12.65 13.98 17.74
C THR A 86 11.60 13.10 17.04
N THR A 87 10.49 12.84 17.72
CA THR A 87 9.37 12.07 17.17
C THR A 87 8.71 12.80 16.00
N ARG A 88 8.48 14.12 16.11
CA ARG A 88 7.92 14.95 15.05
C ARG A 88 8.76 14.88 13.77
N ALA A 89 10.07 15.07 13.89
CA ALA A 89 10.99 15.05 12.75
C ALA A 89 11.08 13.67 12.09
N ASP A 90 11.08 12.59 12.87
CA ASP A 90 11.08 11.21 12.35
C ASP A 90 9.81 10.90 11.55
N ILE A 91 8.64 11.28 12.09
CA ILE A 91 7.35 11.13 11.40
C ILE A 91 7.31 11.98 10.12
N GLU A 92 7.74 13.24 10.17
CA GLU A 92 7.79 14.10 8.99
C GLU A 92 8.68 13.49 7.90
N ALA A 93 9.86 12.98 8.27
CA ALA A 93 10.79 12.35 7.33
C ALA A 93 10.14 11.15 6.63
N TYR A 94 9.45 10.29 7.38
CA TYR A 94 8.71 9.15 6.81
C TYR A 94 7.61 9.61 5.83
N LEU A 95 6.75 10.54 6.25
CA LEU A 95 5.62 11.02 5.43
C LEU A 95 6.12 11.68 4.15
N VAL A 96 7.15 12.51 4.24
CA VAL A 96 7.76 13.21 3.09
C VAL A 96 8.44 12.23 2.14
N ALA A 97 9.17 11.23 2.65
CA ALA A 97 9.87 10.27 1.80
C ALA A 97 8.93 9.34 1.02
N ASN A 98 7.73 9.10 1.55
CA ASN A 98 6.73 8.19 0.97
C ASN A 98 5.56 8.93 0.29
N ALA A 99 5.65 10.26 0.18
CA ALA A 99 4.70 11.07 -0.58
C ALA A 99 4.86 10.83 -2.10
N PRO A 100 3.79 10.99 -2.90
CA PRO A 100 3.80 10.66 -4.33
C PRO A 100 4.72 11.55 -5.17
N ASP A 101 4.94 12.80 -4.76
CA ASP A 101 5.86 13.76 -5.39
C ASP A 101 7.25 13.81 -4.72
N ALA A 102 7.57 12.84 -3.87
CA ALA A 102 8.90 12.69 -3.29
C ALA A 102 9.93 12.31 -4.36
N SER A 103 11.17 12.80 -4.24
CA SER A 103 12.33 12.40 -5.06
C SER A 103 12.10 12.44 -6.59
N GLY A 104 11.34 13.43 -7.08
CA GLY A 104 11.00 13.55 -8.51
C GLY A 104 9.84 12.64 -8.94
N GLY A 105 9.10 12.10 -7.99
CA GLY A 105 7.86 11.37 -8.20
C GLY A 105 6.78 12.20 -8.88
N ARG A 106 5.67 11.54 -9.23
CA ARG A 106 4.59 12.19 -9.98
C ARG A 106 3.71 13.00 -9.03
N PRO A 107 3.43 14.28 -9.34
CA PRO A 107 2.44 15.06 -8.60
C PRO A 107 1.09 14.35 -8.53
N LEU A 108 0.39 14.52 -7.41
CA LEU A 108 -0.99 14.07 -7.28
C LEU A 108 -1.87 14.72 -8.34
N ARG A 109 -2.52 13.89 -9.15
CA ARG A 109 -3.41 14.34 -10.22
C ARG A 109 -4.55 15.18 -9.62
N GLY A 110 -4.77 16.36 -10.19
CA GLY A 110 -5.85 17.26 -9.78
C GLY A 110 -5.50 18.13 -8.56
N VAL A 111 -4.23 18.16 -8.15
CA VAL A 111 -3.73 19.15 -7.18
C VAL A 111 -2.90 20.17 -7.93
N ASP A 112 -3.26 21.46 -7.80
CA ASP A 112 -2.47 22.56 -8.37
C ASP A 112 -1.08 22.61 -7.73
N PRO A 113 0.01 22.80 -8.50
CA PRO A 113 1.38 22.86 -7.96
C PRO A 113 1.60 23.94 -6.89
N SER A 114 0.82 25.02 -6.93
CA SER A 114 0.87 26.12 -5.95
C SER A 114 -0.02 25.91 -4.72
N ALA A 115 -0.98 24.99 -4.78
CA ALA A 115 -1.92 24.73 -3.68
C ALA A 115 -1.34 23.72 -2.69
N THR A 116 -1.49 23.97 -1.38
CA THR A 116 -1.08 23.04 -0.30
C THR A 116 -2.31 22.51 0.43
N PRO A 117 -3.02 21.50 -0.12
CA PRO A 117 -4.22 20.96 0.52
C PRO A 117 -3.87 20.28 1.84
N LEU A 118 -4.60 20.55 2.92
CA LEU A 118 -4.33 19.96 4.24
C LEU A 118 -5.25 18.78 4.57
N ARG A 119 -6.29 18.55 3.76
CA ARG A 119 -7.26 17.49 3.96
C ARG A 119 -7.35 16.60 2.72
N ILE A 120 -7.20 15.28 2.93
CA ILE A 120 -7.37 14.27 1.88
C ILE A 120 -8.79 14.32 1.31
N THR A 121 -9.78 14.57 2.17
CA THR A 121 -11.20 14.62 1.83
C THR A 121 -11.57 15.76 0.89
N GLU A 122 -10.73 16.80 0.79
CA GLU A 122 -10.93 17.96 -0.10
C GLU A 122 -10.27 17.78 -1.46
N LEU A 123 -9.49 16.70 -1.65
CA LEU A 123 -8.85 16.44 -2.93
C LEU A 123 -9.88 16.13 -4.01
N ALA A 124 -9.61 16.59 -5.24
CA ALA A 124 -10.52 16.43 -6.37
C ALA A 124 -10.85 14.96 -6.68
N TRP A 125 -9.89 14.05 -6.47
CA TRP A 125 -10.15 12.62 -6.60
C TRP A 125 -11.10 12.12 -5.51
N PHE A 126 -10.87 12.48 -4.24
CA PHE A 126 -11.69 12.02 -3.13
C PHE A 126 -13.13 12.50 -3.30
N THR A 127 -13.32 13.79 -3.60
CA THR A 127 -14.66 14.36 -3.82
C THR A 127 -15.36 13.67 -4.99
N ARG A 128 -14.68 13.45 -6.11
CA ARG A 128 -15.27 12.77 -7.27
C ARG A 128 -15.72 11.36 -6.93
N GLU A 129 -14.88 10.56 -6.28
CA GLU A 129 -15.20 9.16 -5.96
C GLU A 129 -16.33 9.05 -4.91
N HIS A 130 -16.46 9.99 -3.98
CA HIS A 130 -17.43 9.87 -2.88
C HIS A 130 -18.72 10.68 -3.07
N SER A 131 -18.73 11.72 -3.92
CA SER A 131 -19.88 12.64 -4.07
C SER A 131 -21.19 12.01 -4.52
N ARG A 132 -21.15 10.81 -5.11
CA ARG A 132 -22.35 10.07 -5.54
C ARG A 132 -22.64 8.84 -4.68
N GLU A 133 -21.72 8.48 -3.80
CA GLU A 133 -21.77 7.24 -3.02
C GLU A 133 -22.16 7.51 -1.56
N VAL A 134 -21.92 8.73 -1.07
CA VAL A 134 -22.23 9.14 0.31
C VAL A 134 -23.06 10.43 0.27
N SER A 135 -24.27 10.37 0.84
CA SER A 135 -25.26 11.45 0.86
C SER A 135 -25.36 12.16 2.20
#